data_AF-A0AAU0VTH7-F1
#
_entry.id   AF-A0AAU0VTH7-F1
#
_cell.length_a   1.000
_cell.length_b   1.000
_cell.length_c   1.000
_cell.angle_alpha   90.00
_cell.angle_beta   90.00
_cell.angle_gamma   90.00
#
_symmetry.space_group_name_H-M   'P 1'
#
loop_
_entity.id
_entity.type
_entity.pdbx_description
1 polymer ?
#
loop_
_entity_poly.entity_id
_entity_poly.type
_entity_poly.pdbx_seq_one_letter_code
_entity_poly.pdbx_strand_id
1 'polypeptide(L)'
;MGGARRARFRSGLAARLLARCAVVAAIGAVAVLLLALGGGGLLVAVAGALGLVLCAAGVWWFVAWRGVVRLLGAVVAVAAPVGVLVFFAQSGLWVIALISGLCWVVAGVSGRAALRRARPPRSQRPTRARRPKRPVLIMNPQSGGGKVGRFDLVERAERLGAQVILLDPSDPADVGKLAREAVDDGADLLGVAGGDGTQALVAAVAAEHGLPFLVISAGTRNHFAMDLGLDRSDPSRCLDALTDGEEIRVDLGDVSGRPFVNTVSFGVYADIVQSPEYRDNKTGTALTLMPDLLAREGVRRLDALVDGTTLSDQQALLISNNPYVSPEELSSGGRRPRLDTGELGVIGIRVENAAQAAELAVRGSQAPGLTVTTARRVRVTAGEPQVPVAVDGEALWLRTPVECSVRPGALRVLLPRDRPGVPPPAPPVDWRELLDLAFGPAEQTAPGEKRA
;
A
#
# COMPACT_ATOMS: atom_id res chain seq x y z
N MET A 1 0.43 11.03 35.18
CA MET A 1 -0.06 9.67 34.85
C MET A 1 -1.60 9.52 34.71
N GLY A 2 -2.44 10.44 35.22
CA GLY A 2 -3.92 10.29 35.16
C GLY A 2 -4.61 10.58 33.82
N GLY A 3 -4.03 11.43 32.95
CA GLY A 3 -4.64 11.83 31.67
C GLY A 3 -4.70 10.71 30.63
N ALA A 4 -3.63 9.92 30.50
CA ALA A 4 -3.54 8.83 29.51
C ALA A 4 -4.50 7.66 29.82
N ARG A 5 -4.74 7.35 31.10
CA ARG A 5 -5.72 6.34 31.52
C ARG A 5 -7.16 6.78 31.24
N ARG A 6 -7.50 8.05 31.53
CA ARG A 6 -8.82 8.62 31.21
C ARG A 6 -9.08 8.69 29.71
N ALA A 7 -8.08 9.02 28.91
CA ALA A 7 -8.17 9.05 27.45
C ALA A 7 -8.42 7.65 26.86
N ARG A 8 -7.68 6.61 27.31
CA ARG A 8 -7.89 5.21 26.88
C ARG A 8 -9.26 4.65 27.30
N PHE A 9 -9.74 5.02 28.49
CA PHE A 9 -11.07 4.61 28.94
C PHE A 9 -12.19 5.24 28.09
N ARG A 10 -12.05 6.54 27.76
CA ARG A 10 -12.99 7.25 26.88
C ARG A 10 -12.96 6.73 25.44
N SER A 11 -11.78 6.40 24.90
CA SER A 11 -11.67 5.81 23.56
C SER A 11 -12.30 4.43 23.48
N GLY A 12 -12.16 3.61 24.53
CA GLY A 12 -12.82 2.30 24.64
C GLY A 12 -14.35 2.42 24.69
N LEU A 13 -14.89 3.31 25.52
CA LEU A 13 -16.35 3.49 25.63
C LEU A 13 -16.97 4.01 24.34
N ALA A 14 -16.31 4.97 23.67
CA ALA A 14 -16.76 5.47 22.38
C ALA A 14 -16.67 4.42 21.26
N ALA A 15 -15.65 3.56 21.27
CA ALA A 15 -15.54 2.44 20.34
C ALA A 15 -16.71 1.45 20.51
N ARG A 16 -17.09 1.12 21.76
CA ARG A 16 -18.24 0.25 22.04
C ARG A 16 -19.58 0.85 21.59
N LEU A 17 -19.79 2.15 21.82
CA LEU A 17 -21.01 2.82 21.37
C LEU A 17 -21.13 2.77 19.84
N LEU A 18 -20.05 3.04 19.12
CA LEU A 18 -20.03 2.94 17.66
C LEU A 18 -20.25 1.50 17.17
N ALA A 19 -19.68 0.50 17.87
CA ALA A 19 -19.92 -0.91 17.55
C ALA A 19 -21.40 -1.28 17.72
N ARG A 20 -22.03 -0.83 18.81
CA ARG A 20 -23.48 -1.00 19.03
C ARG A 20 -24.32 -0.30 17.98
N CYS A 21 -23.98 0.95 17.62
CA CYS A 21 -24.64 1.65 16.51
C CYS A 21 -24.51 0.86 15.20
N ALA A 22 -23.34 0.28 14.92
CA ALA A 22 -23.14 -0.54 13.74
C ALA A 22 -24.05 -1.78 13.72
N VAL A 23 -24.12 -2.50 14.84
CA VAL A 23 -24.97 -3.70 14.95
C VAL A 23 -26.45 -3.34 14.89
N VAL A 24 -26.90 -2.30 15.59
CA VAL A 24 -28.30 -1.84 15.57
C VAL A 24 -28.70 -1.38 14.17
N ALA A 25 -27.82 -0.67 13.45
CA ALA A 25 -28.08 -0.26 12.08
C ALA A 25 -28.14 -1.46 11.12
N ALA A 26 -27.29 -2.46 11.29
CA ALA A 26 -27.34 -3.70 10.50
C ALA A 26 -28.63 -4.50 10.77
N ILE A 27 -29.01 -4.67 12.04
CA ILE A 27 -30.29 -5.30 12.43
C ILE A 27 -31.46 -4.47 11.87
N GLY A 28 -31.39 -3.14 11.96
CA GLY A 28 -32.39 -2.23 11.40
C GLY A 28 -32.54 -2.37 9.89
N ALA A 29 -31.44 -2.54 9.14
CA ALA A 29 -31.48 -2.77 7.70
C ALA A 29 -32.24 -4.06 7.34
N VAL A 30 -32.02 -5.12 8.12
CA VAL A 30 -32.73 -6.39 7.98
C VAL A 30 -34.18 -6.26 8.43
N ALA A 31 -34.44 -5.62 9.58
CA ALA A 31 -35.78 -5.41 10.11
C ALA A 31 -36.66 -4.57 9.18
N VAL A 32 -36.12 -3.55 8.51
CA VAL A 32 -36.84 -2.76 7.49
C VAL A 32 -37.30 -3.64 6.32
N LEU A 33 -36.45 -4.59 5.89
CA LEU A 33 -36.82 -5.56 4.86
C LEU A 33 -37.83 -6.60 5.38
N LEU A 34 -37.67 -7.06 6.63
CA LEU A 34 -38.55 -8.05 7.25
C LEU A 34 -39.93 -7.47 7.59
N LEU A 35 -40.03 -6.25 8.11
CA LEU A 35 -41.32 -5.60 8.40
C LEU A 35 -42.10 -5.29 7.11
N ALA A 36 -41.39 -5.18 5.98
CA ALA A 36 -41.99 -5.12 4.65
C ALA A 36 -42.41 -6.49 4.08
N LEU A 37 -42.20 -7.61 4.78
CA LEU A 37 -42.51 -8.98 4.31
C LEU A 37 -43.99 -9.21 4.00
N GLY A 38 -44.91 -8.38 4.49
CA GLY A 38 -46.33 -8.50 4.17
C GLY A 38 -46.69 -8.15 2.71
N GLY A 39 -45.91 -7.32 2.00
CA GLY A 39 -46.30 -6.82 0.67
C GLY A 39 -45.19 -6.56 -0.36
N GLY A 40 -43.90 -6.53 0.02
CA GLY A 40 -42.84 -6.27 -0.96
C GLY A 40 -41.39 -6.47 -0.52
N GLY A 41 -41.11 -6.66 0.78
CA GLY A 41 -39.74 -6.80 1.29
C GLY A 41 -38.97 -8.00 0.74
N LEU A 42 -39.63 -9.17 0.62
CA LEU A 42 -39.03 -10.35 -0.01
C LEU A 42 -38.74 -10.12 -1.49
N LEU A 43 -39.64 -9.43 -2.20
CA LEU A 43 -39.45 -9.05 -3.60
C LEU A 43 -38.26 -8.10 -3.77
N VAL A 44 -38.07 -7.14 -2.85
CA VAL A 44 -36.86 -6.28 -2.85
C VAL A 44 -35.59 -7.10 -2.69
N ALA A 45 -35.56 -8.00 -1.70
CA ALA A 45 -34.38 -8.81 -1.42
C ALA A 45 -34.05 -9.76 -2.58
N VAL A 46 -35.04 -10.46 -3.13
CA VAL A 46 -34.88 -11.40 -4.25
C VAL A 46 -34.52 -10.66 -5.54
N ALA A 47 -35.21 -9.57 -5.89
CA ALA A 47 -34.90 -8.80 -7.10
C ALA A 47 -33.52 -8.13 -7.01
N GLY A 48 -33.15 -7.62 -5.83
CA GLY A 48 -31.81 -7.09 -5.57
C GLY A 48 -30.72 -8.15 -5.71
N ALA A 49 -30.92 -9.33 -5.10
CA ALA A 49 -29.99 -10.46 -5.21
C ALA A 49 -29.86 -10.95 -6.66
N LEU A 50 -30.99 -11.10 -7.37
CA LEU A 50 -31.01 -11.51 -8.77
C LEU A 50 -30.28 -10.48 -9.65
N GLY A 51 -30.52 -9.18 -9.44
CA GLY A 51 -29.82 -8.12 -10.16
C GLY A 51 -28.32 -8.11 -9.89
N LEU A 52 -27.89 -8.36 -8.64
CA LEU A 52 -26.47 -8.51 -8.31
C LEU A 52 -25.85 -9.72 -9.02
N VAL A 53 -26.53 -10.87 -9.04
CA VAL A 53 -26.06 -12.07 -9.74
C VAL A 53 -25.96 -11.82 -11.25
N LEU A 54 -26.98 -11.21 -11.86
CA LEU A 54 -26.97 -10.87 -13.28
C LEU A 54 -25.89 -9.84 -13.61
N CYS A 55 -25.71 -8.82 -12.76
CA CYS A 55 -24.66 -7.82 -12.94
C CYS A 55 -23.28 -8.48 -12.86
N ALA A 56 -23.03 -9.33 -11.86
CA ALA A 56 -21.79 -10.07 -11.71
C ALA A 56 -21.53 -10.99 -12.92
N ALA A 57 -22.56 -11.69 -13.41
CA ALA A 57 -22.46 -12.52 -14.61
C ALA A 57 -22.18 -11.68 -15.87
N GLY A 58 -22.80 -10.51 -16.01
CA GLY A 58 -22.54 -9.57 -17.11
C GLY A 58 -21.11 -9.02 -17.09
N VAL A 59 -20.62 -8.61 -15.92
CA VAL A 59 -19.22 -8.17 -15.72
C VAL A 59 -18.26 -9.32 -16.03
N TRP A 60 -18.57 -10.54 -15.57
CA TRP A 60 -17.78 -11.72 -15.91
C TRP A 60 -17.72 -11.97 -17.41
N TRP A 61 -18.85 -11.95 -18.12
CA TRP A 61 -18.88 -12.09 -19.58
C TRP A 61 -18.13 -10.97 -20.29
N PHE A 62 -18.18 -9.74 -19.76
CA PHE A 62 -17.43 -8.62 -20.29
C PHE A 62 -15.91 -8.81 -20.16
N VAL A 63 -15.45 -9.36 -19.04
CA VAL A 63 -14.02 -9.53 -18.75
C VAL A 63 -13.46 -10.81 -19.38
N ALA A 64 -14.17 -11.93 -19.27
CA ALA A 64 -13.65 -13.25 -19.65
C ALA A 64 -13.78 -13.55 -21.16
N TRP A 65 -14.64 -12.85 -21.89
CA TRP A 65 -14.94 -13.15 -23.28
C TRP A 65 -14.71 -11.94 -24.20
N ARG A 66 -14.38 -12.20 -25.46
CA ARG A 66 -14.13 -11.17 -26.49
C ARG A 66 -15.26 -11.13 -27.53
N GLY A 67 -15.32 -10.06 -28.33
CA GLY A 67 -16.29 -9.92 -29.42
C GLY A 67 -17.73 -9.68 -28.93
N VAL A 68 -18.70 -10.32 -29.58
CA VAL A 68 -20.14 -10.09 -29.31
C VAL A 68 -20.53 -10.45 -27.89
N VAL A 69 -19.92 -11.48 -27.30
CA VAL A 69 -20.18 -11.89 -25.90
C VAL A 69 -19.77 -10.80 -24.91
N ARG A 70 -18.70 -10.06 -25.19
CA ARG A 70 -18.30 -8.89 -24.39
C ARG A 70 -19.36 -7.81 -24.41
N LEU A 71 -19.90 -7.51 -25.59
CA LEU A 71 -20.96 -6.52 -25.76
C LEU A 71 -22.22 -6.93 -24.99
N LEU A 72 -22.62 -8.20 -25.08
CA LEU A 72 -23.75 -8.76 -24.32
C LEU A 72 -23.49 -8.69 -22.81
N GLY A 73 -22.27 -9.00 -22.36
CA GLY A 73 -21.86 -8.84 -20.96
C GLY A 73 -21.98 -7.39 -20.47
N ALA A 74 -21.52 -6.41 -21.26
CA ALA A 74 -21.69 -4.99 -20.94
C ALA A 74 -23.17 -4.59 -20.85
N VAL A 75 -24.00 -5.06 -21.80
CA VAL A 75 -25.44 -4.79 -21.79
C VAL A 75 -26.08 -5.37 -20.53
N VAL A 76 -25.78 -6.62 -20.16
CA VAL A 76 -26.33 -7.25 -18.95
C VAL A 76 -25.83 -6.55 -17.68
N ALA A 77 -24.54 -6.19 -17.62
CA ALA A 77 -23.95 -5.50 -16.48
C ALA A 77 -24.61 -4.13 -16.19
N VAL A 78 -25.10 -3.45 -17.23
CA VAL A 78 -25.81 -2.16 -17.12
C VAL A 78 -27.33 -2.36 -16.96
N ALA A 79 -27.93 -3.24 -17.74
CA ALA A 79 -29.38 -3.45 -17.77
C ALA A 79 -29.90 -4.08 -16.47
N ALA A 80 -29.13 -4.96 -15.82
CA ALA A 80 -29.53 -5.59 -14.56
C ALA A 80 -29.74 -4.56 -13.42
N PRO A 81 -28.77 -3.69 -13.06
CA PRO A 81 -28.98 -2.70 -12.01
C PRO A 81 -30.05 -1.66 -12.39
N VAL A 82 -30.12 -1.24 -13.65
CA VAL A 82 -31.18 -0.32 -14.13
C VAL A 82 -32.56 -0.97 -13.99
N GLY A 83 -32.70 -2.23 -14.38
CA GLY A 83 -33.94 -2.99 -14.27
C GLY A 83 -34.41 -3.13 -12.81
N VAL A 84 -33.48 -3.41 -11.88
CA VAL A 84 -33.79 -3.43 -10.44
C VAL A 84 -34.27 -2.07 -9.94
N LEU A 85 -33.61 -0.98 -10.34
CA LEU A 85 -34.01 0.37 -9.93
C LEU A 85 -35.38 0.76 -10.47
N VAL A 86 -35.66 0.46 -11.75
CA VAL A 86 -36.97 0.69 -12.37
C VAL A 86 -38.06 -0.14 -11.68
N PHE A 87 -37.78 -1.41 -11.39
CA PHE A 87 -38.69 -2.28 -10.66
C PHE A 87 -39.02 -1.74 -9.25
N PHE A 88 -38.01 -1.26 -8.51
CA PHE A 88 -38.21 -0.64 -7.19
C PHE A 88 -39.01 0.66 -7.26
N ALA A 89 -38.78 1.48 -8.29
CA ALA A 89 -39.52 2.72 -8.50
C ALA A 89 -41.00 2.44 -8.82
N GLN A 90 -41.27 1.52 -9.76
CA GLN A 90 -42.64 1.17 -10.18
C GLN A 90 -43.44 0.46 -9.08
N SER A 91 -42.78 -0.35 -8.25
CA SER A 91 -43.43 -1.09 -7.16
C SER A 91 -43.64 -0.23 -5.90
N GLY A 92 -43.18 1.03 -5.87
CA GLY A 92 -43.22 1.88 -4.68
C GLY A 92 -42.27 1.43 -3.56
N LEU A 93 -41.36 0.49 -3.83
CA LEU A 93 -40.46 -0.13 -2.86
C LEU A 93 -39.13 0.60 -2.70
N TRP A 94 -38.90 1.64 -3.51
CA TRP A 94 -37.65 2.42 -3.53
C TRP A 94 -37.33 3.08 -2.18
N VAL A 95 -38.35 3.49 -1.41
CA VAL A 95 -38.17 4.06 -0.06
C VAL A 95 -37.60 3.02 0.91
N ILE A 96 -38.12 1.79 0.86
CA ILE A 96 -37.65 0.67 1.69
C ILE A 96 -36.21 0.31 1.33
N ALA A 97 -35.90 0.25 0.04
CA ALA A 97 -34.55 0.00 -0.46
C ALA A 97 -33.56 1.11 -0.04
N LEU A 98 -33.96 2.39 -0.12
CA LEU A 98 -33.15 3.53 0.32
C LEU A 98 -32.88 3.50 1.82
N ILE A 99 -33.91 3.27 2.64
CA ILE A 99 -33.75 3.21 4.10
C ILE A 99 -32.83 2.03 4.48
N SER A 100 -33.05 0.84 3.89
CA SER A 100 -32.18 -0.31 4.12
C SER A 100 -30.74 -0.05 3.68
N GLY A 101 -30.54 0.58 2.51
CA GLY A 101 -29.23 1.02 2.03
C GLY A 101 -28.55 2.02 2.96
N LEU A 102 -29.27 3.03 3.45
CA LEU A 102 -28.76 4.00 4.41
C LEU A 102 -28.36 3.34 5.73
N CYS A 103 -29.17 2.42 6.24
CA CYS A 103 -28.85 1.63 7.43
C CYS A 103 -27.56 0.81 7.23
N TRP A 104 -27.36 0.20 6.07
CA TRP A 104 -26.09 -0.49 5.74
C TRP A 104 -24.89 0.45 5.66
N VAL A 105 -25.06 1.65 5.09
CA VAL A 105 -24.00 2.68 5.06
C VAL A 105 -23.65 3.11 6.48
N VAL A 106 -24.63 3.42 7.31
CA VAL A 106 -24.43 3.77 8.72
C VAL A 106 -23.76 2.63 9.48
N ALA A 107 -24.17 1.39 9.25
CA ALA A 107 -23.58 0.21 9.86
C ALA A 107 -22.10 0.06 9.48
N GLY A 108 -21.77 0.19 8.19
CA GLY A 108 -20.40 0.11 7.69
C GLY A 108 -19.50 1.24 8.21
N VAL A 109 -19.97 2.49 8.18
CA VAL A 109 -19.21 3.66 8.67
C VAL A 109 -18.99 3.57 10.18
N SER A 110 -20.04 3.26 10.94
CA SER A 110 -19.95 3.14 12.41
C SER A 110 -19.07 1.96 12.80
N GLY A 111 -19.16 0.83 12.10
CA GLY A 111 -18.36 -0.36 12.36
C GLY A 111 -16.87 -0.09 12.12
N ARG A 112 -16.53 0.50 10.97
CA ARG A 112 -15.13 0.90 10.68
C ARG A 112 -14.60 1.90 11.71
N ALA A 113 -15.42 2.87 12.12
CA ALA A 113 -15.04 3.86 13.13
C ALA A 113 -14.83 3.22 14.52
N ALA A 114 -15.66 2.24 14.89
CA ALA A 114 -15.52 1.47 16.12
C ALA A 114 -14.19 0.71 16.15
N LEU A 115 -13.90 -0.05 15.10
CA LEU A 115 -12.66 -0.83 14.98
C LEU A 115 -11.42 0.06 15.00
N ARG A 116 -11.42 1.18 14.26
CA ARG A 116 -10.33 2.18 14.28
C ARG A 116 -10.05 2.73 15.68
N ARG A 117 -11.09 2.90 16.51
CA ARG A 117 -10.95 3.43 17.88
C ARG A 117 -10.58 2.35 18.90
N ALA A 118 -11.06 1.13 18.71
CA ALA A 118 -10.71 -0.01 19.55
C ALA A 118 -9.24 -0.39 19.38
N ARG A 119 -8.74 -0.36 18.14
CA ARG A 119 -7.36 -0.63 17.78
C ARG A 119 -6.77 0.58 17.05
N PRO A 120 -6.32 1.61 17.78
CA PRO A 120 -5.60 2.69 17.13
C PRO A 120 -4.38 2.11 16.42
N PRO A 121 -4.09 2.56 15.19
CA PRO A 121 -2.91 2.13 14.45
C PRO A 121 -1.68 2.31 15.33
N ARG A 122 -0.84 1.27 15.44
CA ARG A 122 0.47 1.40 16.07
C ARG A 122 1.36 2.19 15.11
N SER A 123 1.36 3.51 15.23
CA SER A 123 2.36 4.35 14.58
C SER A 123 3.72 4.08 15.21
N GLN A 124 4.76 4.06 14.39
CA GLN A 124 6.14 4.13 14.89
C GLN A 124 6.26 5.34 15.82
N ARG A 125 6.85 5.14 17.00
CA ARG A 125 7.05 6.24 17.94
C ARG A 125 8.31 7.00 17.56
N PRO A 126 8.21 8.24 17.08
CA PRO A 126 9.38 9.07 16.88
C PRO A 126 10.10 9.32 18.20
N THR A 127 11.42 9.42 18.12
CA THR A 127 12.26 9.94 19.20
C THR A 127 12.79 11.31 18.80
N ARG A 128 13.03 12.19 19.78
CA ARG A 128 13.62 13.49 19.50
C ARG A 128 15.04 13.29 18.99
N ALA A 129 15.32 13.78 17.78
CA ALA A 129 16.65 13.69 17.20
C ALA A 129 17.54 14.86 17.66
N ARG A 130 18.86 14.65 17.59
CA ARG A 130 19.81 15.75 17.69
C ARG A 130 19.84 16.50 16.35
N ARG A 131 19.98 17.83 16.42
CA ARG A 131 20.15 18.66 15.22
C ARG A 131 21.46 18.26 14.51
N PRO A 132 21.45 17.95 13.20
CA PRO A 132 22.66 17.70 12.43
C PRO A 132 23.52 18.97 12.36
N LYS A 133 24.84 18.80 12.39
CA LYS A 133 25.83 19.87 12.33
C LYS A 133 26.50 19.97 10.96
N ARG A 134 26.60 18.86 10.23
CA ARG A 134 27.17 18.74 8.89
C ARG A 134 26.26 17.89 7.99
N PRO A 135 25.00 18.32 7.76
CA PRO A 135 24.12 17.60 6.86
C PRO A 135 24.56 17.78 5.41
N VAL A 136 24.61 16.70 4.64
CA VAL A 136 24.87 16.72 3.20
C VAL A 136 23.65 16.20 2.45
N LEU A 137 23.16 16.98 1.49
CA LEU A 137 21.98 16.64 0.70
C LEU A 137 22.34 16.49 -0.78
N ILE A 138 22.04 15.34 -1.36
CA ILE A 138 22.24 15.07 -2.79
C ILE A 138 20.94 15.35 -3.54
N MET A 139 20.93 16.27 -4.48
CA MET A 139 19.71 16.70 -5.16
C MET A 139 19.80 16.47 -6.67
N ASN A 140 18.79 15.80 -7.24
CA ASN A 140 18.62 15.68 -8.68
C ASN A 140 17.68 16.79 -9.18
N PRO A 141 18.18 17.82 -9.90
CA PRO A 141 17.37 18.94 -10.35
C PRO A 141 16.26 18.55 -11.32
N GLN A 142 16.41 17.47 -12.09
CA GLN A 142 15.41 17.03 -13.06
C GLN A 142 14.29 16.18 -12.46
N SER A 143 14.44 15.70 -11.22
CA SER A 143 13.46 14.81 -10.60
C SER A 143 12.11 15.50 -10.34
N GLY A 144 11.03 14.72 -10.46
CA GLY A 144 9.66 15.16 -10.14
C GLY A 144 9.17 16.41 -10.91
N GLY A 145 9.74 16.66 -12.09
CA GLY A 145 9.43 17.84 -12.89
C GLY A 145 10.07 19.12 -12.34
N GLY A 146 11.36 19.07 -11.98
CA GLY A 146 12.09 20.28 -11.60
C GLY A 146 11.73 20.81 -10.21
N LYS A 147 11.29 19.95 -9.27
CA LYS A 147 10.86 20.40 -7.93
C LYS A 147 11.99 21.04 -7.12
N VAL A 148 13.24 20.62 -7.34
CA VAL A 148 14.40 21.21 -6.67
C VAL A 148 14.50 22.72 -6.94
N GLY A 149 14.37 23.13 -8.20
CA GLY A 149 14.36 24.54 -8.57
C GLY A 149 13.05 25.25 -8.21
N ARG A 150 11.88 24.66 -8.49
CA ARG A 150 10.58 25.30 -8.23
C ARG A 150 10.31 25.65 -6.76
N PHE A 151 10.96 24.95 -5.83
CA PHE A 151 10.79 25.15 -4.39
C PHE A 151 12.07 25.69 -3.73
N ASP A 152 13.03 26.17 -4.52
CA ASP A 152 14.31 26.74 -4.06
C ASP A 152 15.00 25.87 -3.00
N LEU A 153 14.99 24.55 -3.22
CA LEU A 153 15.41 23.57 -2.20
C LEU A 153 16.89 23.70 -1.84
N VAL A 154 17.72 24.09 -2.81
CA VAL A 154 19.16 24.33 -2.62
C VAL A 154 19.37 25.47 -1.64
N GLU A 155 18.86 26.67 -1.96
CA GLU A 155 19.01 27.87 -1.11
C GLU A 155 18.42 27.64 0.29
N ARG A 156 17.25 26.99 0.37
CA ARG A 156 16.64 26.67 1.67
C ARG A 156 17.51 25.71 2.49
N ALA A 157 18.06 24.66 1.87
CA ALA A 157 18.93 23.71 2.57
C ALA A 157 20.22 24.38 3.07
N GLU A 158 20.86 25.20 2.25
CA GLU A 158 22.08 25.93 2.60
C GLU A 158 21.85 26.91 3.75
N ARG A 159 20.73 27.66 3.74
CA ARG A 159 20.33 28.53 4.86
C ARG A 159 20.13 27.78 6.17
N LEU A 160 19.75 26.50 6.10
CA LEU A 160 19.58 25.63 7.27
C LEU A 160 20.89 24.98 7.73
N GLY A 161 21.99 25.22 7.02
CA GLY A 161 23.33 24.75 7.33
C GLY A 161 23.72 23.45 6.64
N ALA A 162 23.00 23.04 5.59
CA ALA A 162 23.34 21.86 4.80
C ALA A 162 24.26 22.19 3.62
N GLN A 163 25.21 21.30 3.36
CA GLN A 163 25.92 21.27 2.08
C GLN A 163 25.05 20.56 1.06
N VAL A 164 24.93 21.13 -0.14
CA VAL A 164 24.14 20.54 -1.23
C VAL A 164 25.05 20.08 -2.35
N ILE A 165 24.92 18.81 -2.74
CA ILE A 165 25.53 18.25 -3.93
C ILE A 165 24.45 18.17 -5.00
N LEU A 166 24.54 19.04 -6.00
CA LEU A 166 23.61 19.05 -7.13
C LEU A 166 24.11 18.09 -8.21
N LEU A 167 23.29 17.13 -8.60
CA LEU A 167 23.65 16.19 -9.67
C LEU A 167 23.57 16.90 -11.03
N ASP A 168 24.60 16.73 -11.84
CA ASP A 168 24.61 17.18 -13.22
C ASP A 168 23.82 16.19 -14.09
N PRO A 169 22.76 16.63 -14.79
CA PRO A 169 22.03 15.74 -15.70
C PRO A 169 22.82 15.28 -16.92
N SER A 170 23.87 16.01 -17.29
CA SER A 170 24.73 15.71 -18.44
C SER A 170 25.82 14.69 -18.11
N ASP A 171 26.08 14.45 -16.82
CA ASP A 171 27.07 13.49 -16.33
C ASP A 171 26.43 12.52 -15.33
N PRO A 172 26.16 11.26 -15.73
CA PRO A 172 25.58 10.25 -14.85
C PRO A 172 26.49 9.94 -13.65
N ALA A 173 26.34 10.68 -12.57
CA ALA A 173 27.11 10.48 -11.35
C ALA A 173 26.66 9.24 -10.56
N ASP A 174 27.61 8.50 -10.00
CA ASP A 174 27.33 7.46 -9.01
C ASP A 174 26.95 8.10 -7.67
N VAL A 175 25.65 8.19 -7.44
CA VAL A 175 25.07 8.78 -6.22
C VAL A 175 25.52 8.04 -4.95
N GLY A 176 25.74 6.72 -5.03
CA GLY A 176 26.25 5.96 -3.91
C GLY A 176 27.70 6.32 -3.59
N LYS A 177 28.52 6.57 -4.62
CA LYS A 177 29.90 7.06 -4.44
C LYS A 177 29.91 8.46 -3.80
N LEU A 178 29.13 9.39 -4.33
CA LEU A 178 29.01 10.75 -3.77
C LEU A 178 28.56 10.74 -2.31
N ALA A 179 27.64 9.86 -1.96
CA ALA A 179 27.19 9.69 -0.58
C ALA A 179 28.32 9.19 0.33
N ARG A 180 29.16 8.24 -0.12
CA ARG A 180 30.32 7.75 0.65
C ARG A 180 31.39 8.83 0.82
N GLU A 181 31.70 9.56 -0.26
CA GLU A 181 32.64 10.69 -0.21
C GLU A 181 32.18 11.74 0.82
N ALA A 182 30.88 12.07 0.85
CA ALA A 182 30.32 12.96 1.86
C ALA A 182 30.49 12.43 3.29
N VAL A 183 30.38 11.11 3.50
CA VAL A 183 30.65 10.49 4.81
C VAL A 183 32.12 10.60 5.19
N ASP A 184 33.03 10.33 4.25
CA ASP A 184 34.47 10.44 4.46
C ASP A 184 34.88 11.90 4.81
N ASP A 185 34.19 12.89 4.24
CA ASP A 185 34.34 14.32 4.55
C ASP A 185 33.68 14.73 5.90
N GLY A 186 33.04 13.79 6.60
CA GLY A 186 32.52 13.97 7.94
C GLY A 186 31.07 14.44 8.02
N ALA A 187 30.24 14.08 7.03
CA ALA A 187 28.79 14.26 7.11
C ALA A 187 28.20 13.54 8.34
N ASP A 188 27.31 14.21 9.06
CA ASP A 188 26.59 13.61 10.21
C ASP A 188 25.11 13.32 9.90
N LEU A 189 24.69 13.60 8.67
CA LEU A 189 23.41 13.25 8.09
C LEU A 189 23.57 13.22 6.56
N LEU A 190 22.95 12.22 5.93
CA LEU A 190 22.78 12.18 4.48
C LEU A 190 21.32 12.44 4.12
N GLY A 191 21.07 13.21 3.08
CA GLY A 191 19.72 13.35 2.55
C GLY A 191 19.68 13.43 1.04
N VAL A 192 18.48 13.31 0.49
CA VAL A 192 18.32 13.20 -0.96
C VAL A 192 17.00 13.77 -1.46
N ALA A 193 17.07 14.51 -2.57
CA ALA A 193 15.94 14.92 -3.39
C ALA A 193 16.03 14.20 -4.75
N GLY A 194 15.38 13.04 -4.86
CA GLY A 194 15.44 12.19 -6.05
C GLY A 194 14.30 11.17 -6.11
N GLY A 195 14.33 10.31 -7.14
CA GLY A 195 13.39 9.19 -7.24
C GLY A 195 13.68 8.09 -6.22
N ASP A 196 12.76 7.12 -6.10
CA ASP A 196 12.86 6.05 -5.10
C ASP A 196 14.16 5.23 -5.21
N GLY A 197 14.65 4.92 -6.42
CA GLY A 197 15.93 4.24 -6.61
C GLY A 197 17.13 5.04 -6.09
N THR A 198 17.17 6.36 -6.35
CA THR A 198 18.19 7.25 -5.80
C THR A 198 18.09 7.33 -4.27
N GLN A 199 16.86 7.34 -3.74
CA GLN A 199 16.62 7.31 -2.30
C GLN A 199 17.18 6.05 -1.66
N ALA A 200 16.97 4.87 -2.28
CA ALA A 200 17.48 3.59 -1.77
C ALA A 200 19.02 3.54 -1.70
N LEU A 201 19.71 4.08 -2.70
CA LEU A 201 21.18 4.11 -2.73
C LEU A 201 21.77 4.97 -1.61
N VAL A 202 21.26 6.21 -1.43
CA VAL A 202 21.74 7.10 -0.36
C VAL A 202 21.33 6.55 1.02
N ALA A 203 20.13 5.99 1.14
CA ALA A 203 19.66 5.34 2.37
C ALA A 203 20.57 4.18 2.78
N ALA A 204 21.05 3.37 1.83
CA ALA A 204 21.94 2.26 2.12
C ALA A 204 23.29 2.72 2.68
N VAL A 205 23.87 3.76 2.10
CA VAL A 205 25.10 4.38 2.63
C VAL A 205 24.86 4.95 4.02
N ALA A 206 23.75 5.67 4.22
CA ALA A 206 23.39 6.18 5.55
C ALA A 206 23.25 5.06 6.59
N ALA A 207 22.60 3.95 6.23
CA ALA A 207 22.44 2.78 7.09
C ALA A 207 23.78 2.06 7.37
N GLU A 208 24.65 1.93 6.38
CA GLU A 208 25.99 1.34 6.51
C GLU A 208 26.85 2.09 7.54
N HIS A 209 26.78 3.42 7.52
CA HIS A 209 27.54 4.28 8.44
C HIS A 209 26.76 4.71 9.70
N GLY A 210 25.55 4.18 9.90
CA GLY A 210 24.72 4.49 11.08
C GLY A 210 24.25 5.95 11.17
N LEU A 211 24.26 6.69 10.05
CA LEU A 211 23.84 8.08 9.97
C LEU A 211 22.31 8.20 9.84
N PRO A 212 21.70 9.29 10.36
CA PRO A 212 20.35 9.65 10.00
C PRO A 212 20.24 9.95 8.51
N PHE A 213 19.10 9.60 7.94
CA PHE A 213 18.75 9.80 6.54
C PHE A 213 17.56 10.75 6.41
N LEU A 214 17.66 11.73 5.50
CA LEU A 214 16.57 12.68 5.21
C LEU A 214 16.08 12.50 3.77
N VAL A 215 14.77 12.26 3.63
CA VAL A 215 14.12 12.17 2.31
C VAL A 215 13.41 13.48 2.00
N ILE A 216 13.59 13.99 0.78
CA ILE A 216 12.81 15.11 0.24
C ILE A 216 11.86 14.58 -0.84
N SER A 217 10.57 14.89 -0.73
CA SER A 217 9.48 14.46 -1.62
C SER A 217 9.50 15.13 -3.02
N ALA A 218 10.68 15.22 -3.61
CA ALA A 218 10.94 15.87 -4.89
C ALA A 218 10.96 14.92 -6.10
N GLY A 219 10.85 13.61 -5.90
CA GLY A 219 10.82 12.61 -6.98
C GLY A 219 9.48 12.49 -7.71
N THR A 220 9.46 11.67 -8.77
CA THR A 220 8.26 11.46 -9.61
C THR A 220 7.22 10.57 -8.93
N ARG A 221 7.62 9.44 -8.35
CA ARG A 221 6.71 8.49 -7.66
C ARG A 221 6.68 8.75 -6.15
N ASN A 222 7.85 8.86 -5.50
CA ASN A 222 7.99 9.18 -4.07
C ASN A 222 7.30 8.20 -3.13
N HIS A 223 7.18 6.92 -3.51
CA HIS A 223 6.45 5.95 -2.70
C HIS A 223 7.02 5.89 -1.28
N PHE A 224 8.35 5.87 -1.15
CA PHE A 224 9.00 5.84 0.16
C PHE A 224 8.72 7.11 0.98
N ALA A 225 8.82 8.29 0.36
CA ALA A 225 8.47 9.55 1.02
C ALA A 225 6.99 9.61 1.45
N MET A 226 6.08 9.04 0.66
CA MET A 226 4.65 8.97 0.99
C MET A 226 4.40 8.03 2.18
N ASP A 227 5.13 6.91 2.26
CA ASP A 227 5.07 5.96 3.39
C ASP A 227 5.68 6.54 4.67
N LEU A 228 6.56 7.54 4.56
CA LEU A 228 7.03 8.33 5.70
C LEU A 228 6.03 9.42 6.13
N GLY A 229 4.96 9.62 5.36
CA GLY A 229 3.94 10.63 5.61
C GLY A 229 4.39 12.05 5.28
N LEU A 230 5.32 12.21 4.35
CA LEU A 230 5.82 13.52 3.91
C LEU A 230 4.81 14.24 2.99
N ASP A 231 4.89 15.57 2.98
CA ASP A 231 4.07 16.40 2.12
C ASP A 231 4.59 16.35 0.68
N ARG A 232 3.77 15.83 -0.24
CA ARG A 232 4.09 15.76 -1.67
C ARG A 232 3.94 17.11 -2.37
N SER A 233 3.03 17.94 -1.87
CA SER A 233 2.67 19.22 -2.48
C SER A 233 3.71 20.30 -2.18
N ASP A 234 4.36 20.21 -1.01
CA ASP A 234 5.42 21.11 -0.61
C ASP A 234 6.65 20.33 -0.09
N PRO A 235 7.59 19.98 -1.00
CA PRO A 235 8.82 19.29 -0.63
C PRO A 235 9.74 20.09 0.29
N SER A 236 9.61 21.42 0.32
CA SER A 236 10.48 22.29 1.12
C SER A 236 10.32 22.06 2.63
N ARG A 237 9.14 21.59 3.06
CA ARG A 237 8.83 21.23 4.46
C ARG A 237 9.61 20.01 4.94
N CYS A 238 10.13 19.18 4.03
CA CYS A 238 11.03 18.09 4.42
C CYS A 238 12.31 18.61 5.09
N LEU A 239 12.77 19.80 4.69
CA LEU A 239 14.00 20.42 5.22
C LEU A 239 13.83 20.93 6.66
N ASP A 240 12.61 21.11 7.16
CA ASP A 240 12.36 21.53 8.55
C ASP A 240 12.94 20.51 9.55
N ALA A 241 13.03 19.25 9.12
CA ALA A 241 13.67 18.17 9.87
C ALA A 241 15.13 18.48 10.27
N LEU A 242 15.85 19.32 9.52
CA LEU A 242 17.23 19.75 9.83
C LEU A 242 17.32 20.63 11.08
N THR A 243 16.20 21.14 11.61
CA THR A 243 16.18 22.04 12.75
C THR A 243 15.73 21.36 14.04
N ASP A 244 14.55 20.76 14.04
CA ASP A 244 13.93 20.15 15.22
C ASP A 244 13.31 18.76 14.93
N GLY A 245 13.80 18.11 13.88
CA GLY A 245 13.30 16.83 13.40
C GLY A 245 13.21 15.72 14.46
N GLU A 246 12.38 14.75 14.12
CA GLU A 246 12.19 13.52 14.86
C GLU A 246 12.75 12.33 14.11
N GLU A 247 13.31 11.38 14.83
CA GLU A 247 13.90 10.19 14.26
C GLU A 247 12.97 8.99 14.44
N ILE A 248 12.84 8.21 13.37
CA ILE A 248 12.28 6.85 13.40
C ILE A 248 13.32 5.86 12.89
N ARG A 249 13.13 4.58 13.19
CA ARG A 249 13.88 3.49 12.56
C ARG A 249 12.97 2.76 11.60
N VAL A 250 13.48 2.52 10.41
CA VAL A 250 12.81 1.74 9.37
C VAL A 250 13.71 0.62 8.89
N ASP A 251 13.07 -0.41 8.37
CA ASP A 251 13.72 -1.55 7.77
C ASP A 251 14.24 -1.19 6.38
N LEU A 252 15.32 -1.84 5.96
CA LEU A 252 15.87 -1.71 4.63
C LEU A 252 15.85 -3.08 3.95
N GLY A 253 15.27 -3.14 2.75
CA GLY A 253 15.30 -4.34 1.93
C GLY A 253 16.64 -4.48 1.22
N ASP A 254 17.07 -5.72 1.00
CA ASP A 254 18.21 -6.09 0.16
C ASP A 254 17.78 -7.13 -0.86
N VAL A 255 18.18 -6.94 -2.12
CA VAL A 255 18.03 -7.91 -3.20
C VAL A 255 19.38 -8.15 -3.85
N SER A 256 19.95 -9.33 -3.59
CA SER A 256 21.27 -9.75 -4.07
C SER A 256 22.36 -8.67 -3.87
N GLY A 257 22.39 -8.03 -2.69
CA GLY A 257 23.35 -6.97 -2.35
C GLY A 257 22.94 -5.56 -2.79
N ARG A 258 21.79 -5.40 -3.44
CA ARG A 258 21.24 -4.09 -3.82
C ARG A 258 20.16 -3.66 -2.82
N PRO A 259 20.24 -2.44 -2.25
CA PRO A 259 19.20 -1.96 -1.35
C PRO A 259 17.90 -1.66 -2.11
N PHE A 260 16.76 -1.83 -1.44
CA PHE A 260 15.47 -1.33 -1.90
C PHE A 260 14.63 -0.84 -0.72
N VAL A 261 13.85 0.21 -0.96
CA VAL A 261 13.00 0.84 0.06
C VAL A 261 11.52 0.59 -0.18
N ASN A 262 11.10 0.19 -1.39
CA ASN A 262 9.71 -0.09 -1.72
C ASN A 262 9.50 -1.56 -2.10
N THR A 263 9.88 -1.94 -3.32
CA THR A 263 9.44 -3.20 -3.93
C THR A 263 10.45 -3.78 -4.91
N VAL A 264 10.49 -5.11 -4.98
CA VAL A 264 11.15 -5.91 -6.00
C VAL A 264 10.08 -6.73 -6.72
N SER A 265 10.02 -6.63 -8.04
CA SER A 265 9.02 -7.33 -8.85
C SER A 265 9.67 -8.26 -9.86
N PHE A 266 9.03 -9.40 -10.12
CA PHE A 266 9.48 -10.43 -11.05
C PHE A 266 8.35 -10.86 -11.99
N GLY A 267 8.72 -11.52 -13.09
CA GLY A 267 7.80 -12.08 -14.06
C GLY A 267 7.07 -11.00 -14.84
N VAL A 268 5.79 -11.21 -15.13
CA VAL A 268 4.99 -10.32 -15.99
C VAL A 268 5.07 -8.85 -15.56
N TYR A 269 5.10 -8.56 -14.25
CA TYR A 269 5.21 -7.17 -13.77
C TYR A 269 6.58 -6.55 -14.08
N ALA A 270 7.67 -7.33 -13.97
CA ALA A 270 9.00 -6.86 -14.34
C ALA A 270 9.08 -6.61 -15.85
N ASP A 271 8.50 -7.49 -16.67
CA ASP A 271 8.45 -7.35 -18.12
C ASP A 271 7.71 -6.06 -18.54
N ILE A 272 6.63 -5.70 -17.83
CA ILE A 272 5.90 -4.44 -18.06
C ILE A 272 6.79 -3.23 -17.73
N VAL A 273 7.52 -3.25 -16.60
CA VAL A 273 8.38 -2.13 -16.20
C VAL A 273 9.56 -1.93 -17.17
N GLN A 274 10.01 -3.00 -17.82
CA GLN A 274 11.06 -2.96 -18.85
C GLN A 274 10.56 -2.37 -20.19
N SER A 275 9.24 -2.27 -20.42
CA SER A 275 8.72 -1.84 -21.71
C SER A 275 8.85 -0.33 -21.93
N PRO A 276 9.35 0.13 -23.11
CA PRO A 276 9.45 1.56 -23.42
C PRO A 276 8.10 2.28 -23.36
N GLU A 277 7.03 1.64 -23.83
CA GLU A 277 5.66 2.17 -23.86
C GLU A 277 5.09 2.45 -22.45
N TYR A 278 5.59 1.76 -21.42
CA TYR A 278 5.20 1.94 -20.02
C TYR A 278 6.04 2.99 -19.29
N ARG A 279 7.28 3.25 -19.71
CA ARG A 279 8.11 4.32 -19.13
C ARG A 279 7.48 5.71 -19.32
N ASP A 280 6.71 5.88 -20.40
CA ASP A 280 6.09 7.15 -20.75
C ASP A 280 4.63 7.29 -20.24
N ASN A 281 3.92 6.18 -19.99
CA ASN A 281 2.52 6.17 -19.52
C ASN A 281 2.35 5.64 -18.09
N LYS A 282 2.07 6.56 -17.15
CA LYS A 282 2.00 6.31 -15.70
C LYS A 282 0.77 5.50 -15.28
N THR A 283 1.02 4.38 -14.59
CA THR A 283 0.15 3.55 -13.70
C THR A 283 -1.17 2.97 -14.24
N GLY A 284 -1.90 3.66 -15.12
CA GLY A 284 -3.19 3.17 -15.63
C GLY A 284 -3.06 1.92 -16.51
N THR A 285 -1.97 1.82 -17.29
CA THR A 285 -1.79 0.78 -18.31
C THR A 285 -1.45 -0.59 -17.73
N ALA A 286 -0.79 -0.66 -16.57
CA ALA A 286 -0.34 -1.93 -15.97
C ALA A 286 -1.51 -2.84 -15.60
N LEU A 287 -2.54 -2.30 -14.93
CA LEU A 287 -3.73 -3.06 -14.55
C LEU A 287 -4.59 -3.46 -15.75
N THR A 288 -4.61 -2.65 -16.81
CA THR A 288 -5.36 -2.96 -18.03
C THR A 288 -4.72 -4.09 -18.83
N LEU A 289 -3.39 -4.19 -18.84
CA LEU A 289 -2.65 -5.20 -19.59
C LEU A 289 -2.37 -6.49 -18.79
N MET A 290 -2.43 -6.43 -17.45
CA MET A 290 -2.11 -7.56 -16.57
C MET A 290 -2.91 -8.84 -16.87
N PRO A 291 -4.25 -8.82 -17.03
CA PRO A 291 -5.01 -10.03 -17.30
C PRO A 291 -4.62 -10.68 -18.63
N ASP A 292 -4.43 -9.86 -19.68
CA ASP A 292 -4.02 -10.35 -20.99
C ASP A 292 -2.60 -10.92 -20.96
N LEU A 293 -1.67 -10.29 -20.24
CA LEU A 293 -0.29 -10.77 -20.11
C LEU A 293 -0.19 -12.05 -19.27
N LEU A 294 -0.98 -12.15 -18.19
CA LEU A 294 -1.05 -13.36 -17.36
C LEU A 294 -1.73 -14.53 -18.08
N ALA A 295 -2.59 -14.28 -19.08
CA ALA A 295 -3.27 -15.33 -19.83
C ALA A 295 -2.49 -15.83 -21.06
N ARG A 296 -1.31 -15.26 -21.37
CA ARG A 296 -0.51 -15.68 -22.53
C ARG A 296 0.15 -17.04 -22.31
N GLU A 297 0.16 -17.86 -23.35
CA GLU A 297 1.01 -19.05 -23.38
C GLU A 297 2.50 -18.65 -23.39
N GLY A 298 3.35 -19.44 -22.72
CA GLY A 298 4.79 -19.17 -22.63
C GLY A 298 5.19 -18.09 -21.62
N VAL A 299 4.27 -17.61 -20.77
CA VAL A 299 4.62 -16.72 -19.66
C VAL A 299 5.60 -17.42 -18.74
N ARG A 300 6.71 -16.74 -18.46
CA ARG A 300 7.76 -17.18 -17.55
C ARG A 300 7.17 -17.59 -16.20
N ARG A 301 7.53 -18.79 -15.76
CA ARG A 301 7.20 -19.32 -14.44
C ARG A 301 8.38 -19.18 -13.50
N LEU A 302 8.10 -18.81 -12.27
CA LEU A 302 9.06 -18.56 -11.21
C LEU A 302 8.69 -19.38 -9.98
N ASP A 303 9.69 -19.94 -9.33
CA ASP A 303 9.51 -20.54 -8.01
C ASP A 303 10.08 -19.60 -6.95
N ALA A 304 9.47 -19.56 -5.78
CA ALA A 304 9.99 -18.81 -4.64
C ALA A 304 9.97 -19.66 -3.38
N LEU A 305 11.07 -19.63 -2.63
CA LEU A 305 11.13 -20.14 -1.27
C LEU A 305 10.95 -18.96 -0.30
N VAL A 306 9.84 -18.97 0.44
CA VAL A 306 9.38 -17.90 1.32
C VAL A 306 9.42 -18.41 2.77
N ASP A 307 10.50 -18.09 3.49
CA ASP A 307 10.78 -18.62 4.85
C ASP A 307 10.51 -20.14 5.00
N GLY A 308 10.91 -20.92 3.99
CA GLY A 308 10.73 -22.38 3.97
C GLY A 308 9.45 -22.89 3.28
N THR A 309 8.53 -22.00 2.92
CA THR A 309 7.32 -22.35 2.14
C THR A 309 7.59 -22.13 0.66
N THR A 310 7.36 -23.15 -0.16
CA THR A 310 7.55 -23.04 -1.62
C THR A 310 6.29 -22.51 -2.29
N LEU A 311 6.44 -21.45 -3.08
CA LEU A 311 5.46 -20.97 -4.04
C LEU A 311 5.94 -21.36 -5.44
N SER A 312 5.30 -22.35 -6.05
CA SER A 312 5.68 -22.86 -7.37
C SER A 312 4.90 -22.21 -8.51
N ASP A 313 5.50 -22.15 -9.70
CA ASP A 313 4.85 -21.78 -10.96
C ASP A 313 4.19 -20.39 -10.99
N GLN A 314 4.78 -19.44 -10.28
CA GLN A 314 4.31 -18.07 -10.19
C GLN A 314 4.59 -17.32 -11.50
N GLN A 315 3.61 -16.58 -12.01
CA GLN A 315 3.75 -15.74 -13.22
C GLN A 315 4.18 -14.33 -12.90
N ALA A 316 3.85 -13.88 -11.69
CA ALA A 316 4.35 -12.65 -11.11
C ALA A 316 4.61 -12.87 -9.62
N LEU A 317 5.72 -12.31 -9.17
CA LEU A 317 6.06 -12.23 -7.76
C LEU A 317 6.38 -10.78 -7.44
N LEU A 318 5.83 -10.29 -6.35
CA LEU A 318 6.16 -8.99 -5.80
C LEU A 318 6.58 -9.15 -4.35
N ILE A 319 7.74 -8.59 -4.05
CA ILE A 319 8.32 -8.54 -2.73
C ILE A 319 8.38 -7.08 -2.32
N SER A 320 7.88 -6.73 -1.14
CA SER A 320 7.81 -5.37 -0.62
C SER A 320 8.59 -5.28 0.69
N ASN A 321 9.27 -4.15 0.93
CA ASN A 321 9.95 -3.90 2.20
C ASN A 321 8.89 -3.50 3.24
N ASN A 322 8.46 -4.41 4.11
CA ASN A 322 7.22 -4.32 4.89
C ASN A 322 5.94 -4.56 4.07
N PRO A 323 4.94 -5.26 4.64
CA PRO A 323 3.71 -5.61 3.94
C PRO A 323 2.78 -4.40 3.75
N TYR A 324 2.10 -4.39 2.60
CA TYR A 324 0.87 -3.61 2.40
C TYR A 324 -0.29 -4.26 3.15
N VAL A 325 -1.33 -3.48 3.48
CA VAL A 325 -2.52 -4.05 4.14
C VAL A 325 -3.31 -4.94 3.20
N SER A 326 -3.35 -4.57 1.93
CA SER A 326 -4.00 -5.38 0.91
C SER A 326 -3.25 -5.29 -0.42
N PRO A 327 -3.32 -6.33 -1.26
CA PRO A 327 -2.70 -6.33 -2.59
C PRO A 327 -3.28 -5.25 -3.53
N GLU A 328 -4.52 -4.80 -3.33
CA GLU A 328 -5.14 -3.72 -4.13
C GLU A 328 -4.51 -2.34 -3.84
N GLU A 329 -3.98 -2.14 -2.63
CA GLU A 329 -3.28 -0.89 -2.26
C GLU A 329 -2.00 -0.70 -3.08
N LEU A 330 -1.32 -1.78 -3.47
CA LEU A 330 -0.13 -1.71 -4.30
C LEU A 330 -0.39 -1.00 -5.64
N SER A 331 -1.53 -1.30 -6.25
CA SER A 331 -1.88 -0.82 -7.59
C SER A 331 -2.57 0.55 -7.58
N SER A 332 -3.11 0.96 -6.44
CA SER A 332 -3.83 2.23 -6.26
C SER A 332 -2.99 3.34 -5.62
N GLY A 333 -1.68 3.12 -5.43
CA GLY A 333 -0.80 4.07 -4.74
C GLY A 333 -1.06 4.15 -3.25
N GLY A 334 -1.52 3.03 -2.67
CA GLY A 334 -1.66 2.83 -1.23
C GLY A 334 -0.31 2.90 -0.53
N ARG A 335 -0.37 3.02 0.80
CA ARG A 335 0.80 3.29 1.64
C ARG A 335 1.01 2.16 2.63
N ARG A 336 2.26 1.83 2.88
CA ARG A 336 2.60 0.88 3.94
C ARG A 336 2.34 1.55 5.29
N PRO A 337 1.51 0.96 6.16
CA PRO A 337 1.18 1.56 7.45
C PRO A 337 2.34 1.52 8.44
N ARG A 338 3.30 0.62 8.21
CA ARG A 338 4.51 0.43 9.02
C ARG A 338 5.69 0.11 8.12
N LEU A 339 6.85 0.60 8.53
CA LEU A 339 8.13 0.37 7.88
C LEU A 339 9.15 -0.30 8.82
N ASP A 340 8.71 -0.88 9.93
CA ASP A 340 9.52 -1.47 11.01
C ASP A 340 8.98 -2.83 11.47
N THR A 341 8.35 -3.59 10.57
CA THR A 341 7.79 -4.90 10.91
C THR A 341 8.85 -5.99 11.00
N GLY A 342 10.03 -5.76 10.43
CA GLY A 342 11.12 -6.72 10.31
C GLY A 342 10.80 -7.85 9.32
N GLU A 343 9.87 -7.60 8.40
CA GLU A 343 9.35 -8.58 7.45
C GLU A 343 9.20 -7.95 6.06
N LEU A 344 9.39 -8.75 5.03
CA LEU A 344 8.99 -8.45 3.66
C LEU A 344 7.53 -8.86 3.46
N GLY A 345 6.76 -8.08 2.71
CA GLY A 345 5.48 -8.53 2.17
C GLY A 345 5.68 -9.26 0.85
N VAL A 346 5.04 -10.41 0.67
CA VAL A 346 5.17 -11.26 -0.51
C VAL A 346 3.80 -11.47 -1.14
N ILE A 347 3.70 -11.14 -2.43
CA ILE A 347 2.50 -11.37 -3.23
C ILE A 347 2.90 -12.24 -4.43
N GLY A 348 2.34 -13.44 -4.50
CA GLY A 348 2.48 -14.35 -5.63
C GLY A 348 1.19 -14.41 -6.43
N ILE A 349 1.31 -14.35 -7.75
CA ILE A 349 0.20 -14.50 -8.69
C ILE A 349 0.43 -15.73 -9.54
N ARG A 350 -0.51 -16.67 -9.47
CA ARG A 350 -0.58 -17.86 -10.31
C ARG A 350 -1.98 -18.00 -10.88
N VAL A 351 -2.10 -17.86 -12.19
CA VAL A 351 -3.31 -18.17 -12.93
C VAL A 351 -3.02 -19.26 -13.97
N GLU A 352 -3.97 -20.16 -14.14
CA GLU A 352 -3.88 -21.26 -15.11
C GLU A 352 -4.66 -20.96 -16.39
N ASN A 353 -5.63 -20.06 -16.33
CA ASN A 353 -6.50 -19.72 -17.45
C ASN A 353 -7.15 -18.34 -17.30
N ALA A 354 -7.81 -17.88 -18.38
CA ALA A 354 -8.49 -16.59 -18.41
C ALA A 354 -9.61 -16.46 -17.36
N ALA A 355 -10.25 -17.56 -16.96
CA ALA A 355 -11.26 -17.53 -15.90
C ALA A 355 -10.64 -17.21 -14.55
N GLN A 356 -9.52 -17.83 -14.18
CA GLN A 356 -8.80 -17.48 -12.94
C GLN A 356 -8.25 -16.05 -12.97
N ALA A 357 -7.80 -15.56 -14.13
CA ALA A 357 -7.40 -14.16 -14.30
C ALA A 357 -8.58 -13.18 -14.11
N ALA A 358 -9.75 -13.52 -14.64
CA ALA A 358 -10.98 -12.75 -14.41
C ALA A 358 -11.44 -12.83 -12.94
N GLU A 359 -11.31 -13.99 -12.30
CA GLU A 359 -11.62 -14.16 -10.88
C GLU A 359 -10.71 -13.30 -10.00
N LEU A 360 -9.41 -13.20 -10.33
CA LEU A 360 -8.49 -12.29 -9.66
C LEU A 360 -8.92 -10.83 -9.79
N ALA A 361 -9.37 -10.41 -10.97
CA ALA A 361 -9.85 -9.04 -11.20
C ALA A 361 -11.14 -8.72 -10.41
N VAL A 362 -12.01 -9.72 -10.19
CA VAL A 362 -13.29 -9.54 -9.50
C VAL A 362 -13.19 -9.72 -7.99
N ARG A 363 -12.47 -10.76 -7.53
CA ARG A 363 -12.34 -11.13 -6.11
C ARG A 363 -11.14 -10.50 -5.42
N GLY A 364 -10.19 -9.95 -6.17
CA GLY A 364 -8.98 -9.32 -5.62
C GLY A 364 -8.22 -10.26 -4.70
N SER A 365 -7.95 -9.78 -3.48
CA SER A 365 -7.25 -10.50 -2.40
C SER A 365 -7.85 -11.86 -2.00
N GLN A 366 -9.10 -12.15 -2.37
CA GLN A 366 -9.79 -13.41 -2.05
C GLN A 366 -9.68 -14.45 -3.18
N ALA A 367 -8.98 -14.15 -4.27
CA ALA A 367 -8.83 -15.08 -5.39
C ALA A 367 -7.84 -16.21 -5.04
N PRO A 368 -8.16 -17.48 -5.34
CA PRO A 368 -7.25 -18.61 -5.07
C PRO A 368 -5.89 -18.52 -5.80
N GLY A 369 -5.85 -17.79 -6.91
CA GLY A 369 -4.64 -17.53 -7.69
C GLY A 369 -3.72 -16.46 -7.09
N LEU A 370 -4.09 -15.86 -5.94
CA LEU A 370 -3.29 -14.87 -5.24
C LEU A 370 -2.84 -15.40 -3.89
N THR A 371 -1.52 -15.43 -3.68
CA THR A 371 -0.93 -15.73 -2.38
C THR A 371 -0.40 -14.45 -1.78
N VAL A 372 -0.86 -14.08 -0.59
CA VAL A 372 -0.36 -12.93 0.19
C VAL A 372 0.21 -13.47 1.49
N THR A 373 1.49 -13.25 1.73
CA THR A 373 2.19 -13.71 2.93
C THR A 373 3.32 -12.75 3.31
N THR A 374 3.99 -12.99 4.43
CA THR A 374 5.21 -12.27 4.83
C THR A 374 6.37 -13.23 5.01
N ALA A 375 7.59 -12.70 4.89
CA ALA A 375 8.81 -13.47 5.14
C ALA A 375 9.99 -12.56 5.47
N ARG A 376 11.00 -13.08 6.16
CA ARG A 376 12.28 -12.38 6.36
C ARG A 376 13.24 -12.59 5.20
N ARG A 377 13.14 -13.74 4.53
CA ARG A 377 13.96 -14.08 3.36
C ARG A 377 13.10 -14.74 2.28
N VAL A 378 13.31 -14.30 1.05
CA VAL A 378 12.68 -14.89 -0.13
C VAL A 378 13.77 -15.21 -1.14
N ARG A 379 13.81 -16.45 -1.61
CA ARG A 379 14.73 -16.88 -2.66
C ARG A 379 13.93 -17.21 -3.91
N VAL A 380 14.11 -16.43 -4.97
CA VAL A 380 13.42 -16.60 -6.25
C VAL A 380 14.32 -17.36 -7.22
N THR A 381 13.78 -18.43 -7.79
CA THR A 381 14.42 -19.28 -8.79
C THR A 381 13.63 -19.30 -10.09
N ALA A 382 14.33 -19.45 -11.20
CA ALA A 382 13.74 -19.64 -12.52
C ALA A 382 14.56 -20.67 -13.28
N GLY A 383 13.99 -21.24 -14.35
CA GLY A 383 14.72 -22.17 -15.22
C GLY A 383 15.89 -21.51 -15.98
N GLU A 384 15.97 -20.19 -15.97
CA GLU A 384 16.95 -19.39 -16.70
C GLU A 384 18.00 -18.79 -15.75
N PRO A 385 19.27 -18.61 -16.20
CA PRO A 385 20.37 -18.16 -15.34
C PRO A 385 20.27 -16.69 -14.92
N GLN A 386 19.49 -15.89 -15.64
CA GLN A 386 19.18 -14.51 -15.31
C GLN A 386 17.70 -14.24 -15.57
N VAL A 387 17.13 -13.34 -14.78
CA VAL A 387 15.73 -12.95 -14.90
C VAL A 387 15.59 -11.42 -14.88
N PRO A 388 14.59 -10.87 -15.58
CA PRO A 388 14.24 -9.46 -15.44
C PRO A 388 13.65 -9.21 -14.05
N VAL A 389 14.13 -8.16 -13.41
CA VAL A 389 13.70 -7.73 -12.07
C VAL A 389 13.46 -6.22 -12.09
N ALA A 390 12.37 -5.77 -11.48
CA ALA A 390 12.14 -4.35 -11.25
C ALA A 390 12.37 -4.00 -9.78
N VAL A 391 13.42 -3.25 -9.45
CA VAL A 391 13.78 -2.84 -8.08
C VAL A 391 13.45 -1.36 -7.92
N ASP A 392 12.52 -1.03 -7.02
CA ASP A 392 12.00 0.33 -6.80
C ASP A 392 11.57 1.05 -8.11
N GLY A 393 11.10 0.25 -9.08
CA GLY A 393 10.65 0.71 -10.39
C GLY A 393 11.77 0.93 -11.41
N GLU A 394 13.00 0.58 -11.09
CA GLU A 394 14.13 0.49 -12.02
C GLU A 394 14.29 -0.93 -12.55
N ALA A 395 14.51 -1.04 -13.85
CA ALA A 395 14.50 -2.29 -14.59
C ALA A 395 15.93 -2.86 -14.68
N LEU A 396 16.15 -4.07 -14.16
CA LEU A 396 17.44 -4.75 -14.05
C LEU A 396 17.37 -6.20 -14.52
N TRP A 397 18.54 -6.80 -14.75
CA TRP A 397 18.70 -8.25 -14.90
C TRP A 397 19.54 -8.78 -13.74
N LEU A 398 19.03 -9.77 -13.01
CA LEU A 398 19.73 -10.39 -11.88
C LEU A 398 19.94 -11.88 -12.13
N ARG A 399 21.08 -12.40 -11.66
CA ARG A 399 21.39 -13.84 -11.72
C ARG A 399 20.49 -14.61 -10.76
N THR A 400 19.98 -15.75 -11.22
CA THR A 400 19.25 -16.69 -10.38
C THR A 400 20.23 -17.57 -9.60
N PRO A 401 19.90 -17.97 -8.35
CA PRO A 401 18.75 -17.53 -7.56
C PRO A 401 18.89 -16.06 -7.12
N VAL A 402 17.78 -15.32 -7.13
CA VAL A 402 17.71 -13.95 -6.61
C VAL A 402 17.30 -14.02 -5.14
N GLU A 403 18.14 -13.50 -4.24
CA GLU A 403 17.87 -13.52 -2.80
C GLU A 403 17.39 -12.15 -2.32
N CYS A 404 16.21 -12.10 -1.74
CA CYS A 404 15.65 -10.92 -1.09
C CYS A 404 15.64 -11.13 0.42
N SER A 405 16.07 -10.11 1.17
CA SER A 405 16.03 -10.13 2.63
C SER A 405 15.72 -8.75 3.21
N VAL A 406 15.35 -8.70 4.49
CA VAL A 406 15.11 -7.46 5.23
C VAL A 406 16.14 -7.27 6.32
N ARG A 407 16.59 -6.03 6.52
CA ARG A 407 17.45 -5.60 7.62
C ARG A 407 16.61 -4.77 8.61
N PRO A 408 16.11 -5.35 9.72
CA PRO A 408 15.19 -4.67 10.61
C PRO A 408 15.81 -3.45 11.29
N GLY A 409 15.09 -2.31 11.27
CA GLY A 409 15.48 -1.07 11.95
C GLY A 409 16.84 -0.50 11.56
N ALA A 410 17.34 -0.87 10.37
CA ALA A 410 18.67 -0.55 9.90
C ALA A 410 18.86 0.93 9.54
N LEU A 411 17.79 1.58 9.06
CA LEU A 411 17.84 2.96 8.61
C LEU A 411 17.21 3.89 9.64
N ARG A 412 17.99 4.87 10.10
CA ARG A 412 17.50 5.97 10.93
C ARG A 412 16.98 7.06 10.00
N VAL A 413 15.71 7.42 10.08
CA VAL A 413 15.12 8.45 9.20
C VAL A 413 14.74 9.67 10.02
N LEU A 414 15.25 10.83 9.61
CA LEU A 414 14.94 12.13 10.18
C LEU A 414 13.74 12.73 9.45
N LEU A 415 12.68 13.07 10.20
CA LEU A 415 11.41 13.54 9.68
C LEU A 415 11.02 14.88 10.31
N PRO A 416 10.34 15.77 9.56
CA PRO A 416 9.75 16.96 10.15
C PRO A 416 8.62 16.56 11.10
N ARG A 417 8.47 17.32 12.19
CA ARG A 417 7.44 17.07 13.22
C ARG A 417 6.03 17.24 12.66
N ASP A 418 5.80 18.35 11.97
CA ASP A 418 4.49 18.77 11.47
C ASP A 418 4.17 18.21 10.08
N ARG A 419 4.51 16.93 9.84
CA ARG A 419 4.20 16.26 8.58
C ARG A 419 2.75 15.75 8.54
N PRO A 420 2.14 15.62 7.34
CA PRO A 420 0.78 15.09 7.20
C PRO A 420 0.58 13.71 7.82
N GLY A 421 1.63 12.88 7.86
CA GLY A 421 1.56 11.51 8.36
C GLY A 421 0.97 10.55 7.33
N VAL A 422 0.90 9.27 7.71
CA VAL A 422 0.28 8.21 6.90
C VAL A 422 -1.16 8.04 7.36
N PRO A 423 -2.16 8.24 6.48
CA PRO A 423 -3.55 7.93 6.82
C PRO A 423 -3.65 6.46 7.20
N PRO A 424 -4.24 6.14 8.35
CA PRO A 424 -4.32 4.74 8.74
C PRO A 424 -5.26 3.97 7.81
N PRO A 425 -4.90 2.73 7.43
CA PRO A 425 -5.71 1.89 6.58
C PRO A 425 -7.09 1.69 7.22
N ALA A 426 -8.13 1.57 6.39
CA ALA A 426 -9.45 1.22 6.89
C ALA A 426 -9.44 -0.23 7.36
N PRO A 427 -9.79 -0.53 8.62
CA PRO A 427 -9.92 -1.91 9.02
C PRO A 427 -11.03 -2.57 8.19
N PRO A 428 -10.83 -3.81 7.73
CA PRO A 428 -11.92 -4.58 7.16
C PRO A 428 -13.04 -4.72 8.21
N VAL A 429 -14.28 -4.75 7.76
CA VAL A 429 -15.42 -4.93 8.66
C VAL A 429 -15.48 -6.40 9.04
N ASP A 430 -14.95 -6.76 10.21
CA ASP A 430 -15.18 -8.05 10.84
C ASP A 430 -16.38 -7.95 11.78
N TRP A 431 -17.49 -8.60 11.38
CA TRP A 431 -18.72 -8.61 12.16
C TRP A 431 -18.60 -9.37 13.48
N ARG A 432 -17.75 -10.40 13.56
CA ARG A 432 -17.49 -11.12 14.81
C ARG A 432 -16.80 -10.19 15.80
N GLU A 433 -15.74 -9.52 15.35
CA GLU A 433 -15.01 -8.56 16.16
C GLU A 433 -15.90 -7.39 16.61
N LEU A 434 -16.80 -6.91 15.74
CA LEU A 434 -17.76 -5.86 16.08
C LEU A 434 -18.77 -6.30 17.16
N LEU A 435 -19.26 -7.54 17.09
CA LEU A 435 -20.17 -8.09 18.09
C LEU A 435 -19.46 -8.26 19.44
N ASP A 436 -18.23 -8.76 19.44
CA ASP A 436 -17.39 -8.87 20.63
C ASP A 436 -17.09 -7.48 21.22
N LEU A 437 -16.81 -6.48 20.39
CA LEU A 437 -16.59 -5.11 20.85
C LEU A 437 -17.87 -4.48 21.42
N ALA A 438 -19.04 -4.77 20.84
CA ALA A 438 -20.33 -4.21 21.25
C ALA A 438 -20.88 -4.83 22.55
N PHE A 439 -20.73 -6.14 22.71
CA PHE A 439 -21.41 -6.94 23.75
C PHE A 439 -20.49 -7.85 24.58
N GLY A 440 -19.24 -8.02 24.16
CA GLY A 440 -18.27 -8.87 24.88
C GLY A 440 -17.89 -8.32 26.25
N PRO A 441 -17.30 -9.16 27.11
CA PRO A 441 -16.82 -8.76 28.43
C PRO A 441 -15.90 -7.56 28.30
N ALA A 442 -15.97 -6.64 29.27
CA ALA A 442 -15.02 -5.54 29.28
C ALA A 442 -13.62 -6.08 29.57
N GLU A 443 -12.85 -6.38 28.53
CA GLU A 443 -11.50 -6.90 28.67
C GLU A 443 -10.72 -5.96 29.59
N GLN A 444 -10.39 -6.47 30.78
CA GLN A 444 -9.46 -5.84 31.68
C GLN A 444 -8.16 -5.71 30.89
N THR A 445 -7.70 -4.49 30.67
CA THR A 445 -6.39 -4.21 30.10
C THR A 445 -5.35 -5.08 30.81
N ALA A 446 -4.88 -6.16 30.18
CA ALA A 446 -3.84 -7.00 30.73
C ALA A 446 -2.61 -6.13 31.01
N PRO A 447 -1.95 -6.27 32.18
CA PRO A 447 -0.71 -5.58 32.48
C PRO A 447 0.38 -6.05 31.53
N GLY A 448 1.28 -5.14 31.15
CA GLY A 448 2.33 -5.38 30.17
C GLY A 448 3.14 -6.65 30.40
N GLU A 449 3.60 -7.22 29.29
CA GLU A 449 4.71 -8.18 29.25
C GLU A 449 5.79 -7.71 30.22
N LYS A 450 5.90 -8.46 31.32
CA LYS A 450 7.07 -8.44 32.17
C LYS A 450 8.24 -8.89 31.29
N ARG A 451 9.30 -8.07 31.30
CA ARG A 451 10.66 -8.53 31.07
C ARG A 451 10.89 -9.85 31.84
N ALA A 452 11.34 -10.86 31.12
CA ALA A 452 12.35 -11.80 31.59
C ALA A 452 13.47 -11.76 30.56
#